data_AF-A0A8S9V776-F1
#
_entry.id   AF-A0A8S9V776-F1
#
_cell.length_a   1.000
_cell.length_b   1.000
_cell.length_c   1.000
_cell.angle_alpha   90.00
_cell.angle_beta   90.00
_cell.angle_gamma   90.00
#
_symmetry.space_group_name_H-M   'P 1'
#
loop_
_entity.id
_entity.type
_entity.pdbx_description
1 polymer ?
#
loop_
_entity_poly.entity_id
_entity_poly.type
_entity_poly.pdbx_seq_one_letter_code
_entity_poly.pdbx_strand_id
1 'polypeptide(L)'
;MTSVSPRIQALLVLCATLFALSNVANAMDMDDMPDDPVSGEMVMSKAYNVELNNGQRLRFAAQDTFDAFLKDPQMGLKGVHVASAPSTHHHNEEEKSVLCPVCGMASSVFGGPEVVMKHGDQAVHTCSMTHAREVFEDILSFQAPTEGNTAQEERGFCSGPGTTMLNGFSLTGTSTPCILLWFPGWVLDSRMRYIFGGILVALVAVFNEYLLQLRRVLRKESSVKRLMSSNAPQATESAQLLRSTAQGMPLADSCGPTWFRTLSPETQHGVHSLLHGVTLFVAYMLMLVSMTYDFTLLLWVVAGYVAGHYVFGERREAPLSNGEMESNFP
;
A
#
# COMPACT_ATOMS: atom_id res chain seq x y z
N MET A 1 34.90 16.38 -7.16
CA MET A 1 33.73 16.22 -8.05
C MET A 1 33.53 14.73 -8.29
N THR A 2 32.65 14.12 -7.49
CA THR A 2 32.43 12.66 -7.44
C THR A 2 31.52 12.23 -8.58
N SER A 3 32.07 11.47 -9.52
CA SER A 3 31.34 10.78 -10.58
C SER A 3 30.34 9.80 -9.96
N VAL A 4 29.06 10.15 -10.00
CA VAL A 4 27.95 9.27 -9.61
C VAL A 4 27.77 8.23 -10.71
N SER A 5 27.76 6.94 -10.36
CA SER A 5 27.68 5.86 -11.34
C SER A 5 26.40 5.97 -12.21
N PRO A 6 26.45 5.62 -13.50
CA PRO A 6 25.30 5.75 -14.43
C PRO A 6 24.06 4.96 -13.95
N ARG A 7 24.25 3.96 -13.09
CA ARG A 7 23.18 3.17 -12.46
C ARG A 7 22.37 3.97 -11.43
N ILE A 8 23.01 4.89 -10.71
CA ILE A 8 22.34 5.75 -9.71
C ILE A 8 21.54 6.86 -10.41
N GLN A 9 22.03 7.35 -11.56
CA GLN A 9 21.28 8.29 -12.40
C GLN A 9 20.00 7.67 -12.97
N ALA A 10 20.05 6.43 -13.43
CA ALA A 10 18.86 5.71 -13.91
C ALA A 10 17.83 5.46 -12.80
N LEU A 11 18.30 5.13 -11.58
CA LEU A 11 17.45 4.96 -10.39
C LEU A 11 16.70 6.26 -10.02
N LEU A 12 17.40 7.40 -10.08
CA LEU A 12 16.83 8.72 -9.80
C LEU A 12 15.78 9.14 -10.84
N VAL A 13 16.02 8.84 -12.12
CA VAL A 13 15.05 9.12 -13.20
C VAL A 13 13.80 8.26 -13.06
N LEU A 14 13.95 6.99 -12.71
CA LEU A 14 12.80 6.08 -12.53
C LEU A 14 11.95 6.44 -11.31
N CYS A 15 12.59 6.88 -10.21
CA CYS A 15 11.90 7.49 -9.06
C CYS A 15 11.17 8.78 -9.45
N ALA A 16 11.79 9.65 -10.27
CA ALA A 16 11.18 10.90 -10.72
C ALA A 16 9.95 10.66 -11.63
N THR A 17 9.97 9.64 -12.49
CA THR A 17 8.83 9.29 -13.34
C THR A 17 7.64 8.71 -12.57
N LEU A 18 7.90 7.98 -11.47
CA LEU A 18 6.85 7.48 -10.58
C LEU A 18 6.21 8.60 -9.76
N PHE A 19 7.01 9.61 -9.37
CA PHE A 19 6.54 10.82 -8.70
C PHE A 19 5.65 11.70 -9.60
N ALA A 20 5.83 11.64 -10.92
CA ALA A 20 5.03 12.39 -11.89
C ALA A 20 3.66 11.75 -12.17
N LEU A 21 3.52 10.43 -12.02
CA LEU A 21 2.28 9.70 -12.28
C LEU A 21 1.26 9.79 -11.14
N SER A 22 1.64 10.27 -9.95
CA SER A 22 0.73 10.45 -8.80
C SER A 22 -0.08 11.76 -8.83
N ASN A 23 0.03 12.56 -9.88
CA ASN A 23 -0.75 13.80 -10.04
C ASN A 23 -1.80 13.62 -11.15
N VAL A 24 -2.92 12.95 -10.84
CA VAL A 24 -4.13 13.02 -11.68
C VAL A 24 -5.32 13.40 -10.80
N ALA A 25 -6.04 14.42 -11.27
CA ALA A 25 -7.02 15.20 -10.55
C ALA A 25 -8.36 14.47 -10.31
N ASN A 26 -9.03 14.89 -9.22
CA ASN A 26 -10.36 14.48 -8.79
C ASN A 26 -11.45 14.75 -9.84
N ALA A 27 -12.40 13.82 -9.94
CA ALA A 27 -13.71 14.04 -10.53
C ALA A 27 -14.73 14.26 -9.39
N MET A 28 -15.53 15.33 -9.47
CA MET A 28 -16.65 15.61 -8.56
C MET A 28 -17.91 14.90 -9.08
N ASP A 29 -18.65 14.26 -8.19
CA ASP A 29 -19.88 13.53 -8.49
C ASP A 29 -21.12 14.38 -8.13
N MET A 30 -21.99 14.59 -9.11
CA MET A 30 -23.37 15.12 -9.02
C MET A 30 -24.28 13.93 -9.38
N ASP A 31 -25.36 13.57 -8.72
CA ASP A 31 -26.51 14.32 -8.21
C ASP A 31 -27.28 13.41 -7.24
N ASP A 32 -27.77 13.98 -6.14
CA ASP A 32 -29.02 13.56 -5.51
C ASP A 32 -29.51 14.76 -4.68
N MET A 33 -30.78 15.10 -4.77
CA MET A 33 -31.34 16.36 -4.26
C MET A 33 -32.38 16.06 -3.17
N PRO A 34 -31.97 15.94 -1.89
CA PRO A 34 -32.84 15.49 -0.81
C PRO A 34 -33.72 16.62 -0.24
N ASP A 35 -34.77 16.26 0.50
CA ASP A 35 -35.62 17.21 1.25
C ASP A 35 -34.94 17.71 2.53
N ASP A 36 -35.22 18.96 2.94
CA ASP A 36 -34.71 19.58 4.17
C ASP A 36 -35.23 18.84 5.42
N PRO A 37 -34.35 18.49 6.37
CA PRO A 37 -34.70 17.70 7.56
C PRO A 37 -35.66 18.39 8.54
N VAL A 38 -35.75 19.73 8.48
CA VAL A 38 -36.56 20.55 9.39
C VAL A 38 -37.83 21.06 8.71
N SER A 39 -37.75 21.58 7.48
CA SER A 39 -38.92 22.13 6.77
C SER A 39 -39.63 21.12 5.87
N GLY A 40 -38.93 20.08 5.40
CA GLY A 40 -39.43 19.15 4.39
C GLY A 40 -39.53 19.75 2.98
N GLU A 41 -38.90 20.90 2.73
CA GLU A 41 -38.82 21.50 1.40
C GLU A 41 -37.64 20.90 0.63
N MET A 42 -37.81 20.62 -0.68
CA MET A 42 -36.73 20.11 -1.52
C MET A 42 -35.54 21.08 -1.51
N VAL A 43 -34.35 20.57 -1.16
CA VAL A 43 -33.12 21.37 -1.22
C VAL A 43 -32.87 21.74 -2.69
N MET A 44 -32.74 23.02 -3.00
CA MET A 44 -32.40 23.46 -4.37
C MET A 44 -30.87 23.53 -4.53
N SER A 45 -30.37 23.93 -5.70
CA SER A 45 -28.92 23.99 -5.99
C SER A 45 -28.07 24.81 -5.01
N LYS A 46 -28.69 25.64 -4.15
CA LYS A 46 -28.04 26.27 -2.99
C LYS A 46 -28.47 25.52 -1.73
N ALA A 47 -27.55 24.77 -1.15
CA ALA A 47 -27.76 24.00 0.07
C ALA A 47 -26.83 24.49 1.19
N TYR A 48 -27.36 24.63 2.40
CA TYR A 48 -26.55 24.76 3.61
C TYR A 48 -26.24 23.35 4.12
N ASN A 49 -24.98 23.06 4.40
CA ASN A 49 -24.55 21.70 4.70
C ASN A 49 -23.97 21.59 6.11
N VAL A 50 -24.44 20.62 6.88
CA VAL A 50 -23.74 20.12 8.07
C VAL A 50 -22.95 18.90 7.62
N GLU A 51 -21.63 19.03 7.55
CA GLU A 51 -20.74 17.90 7.28
C GLU A 51 -20.31 17.25 8.58
N LEU A 52 -20.41 15.93 8.65
CA LEU A 52 -19.96 15.11 9.76
C LEU A 52 -18.52 14.67 9.51
N ASN A 53 -17.80 14.30 10.57
CA ASN A 53 -16.37 13.91 10.53
C ASN A 53 -16.02 12.76 9.55
N ASN A 54 -17.02 12.00 9.12
CA ASN A 54 -16.93 10.86 8.21
C ASN A 54 -17.29 11.18 6.75
N GLY A 55 -17.54 12.45 6.41
CA GLY A 55 -17.96 12.88 5.07
C GLY A 55 -19.44 12.66 4.75
N GLN A 56 -20.25 12.18 5.71
CA GLN A 56 -21.71 12.26 5.59
C GLN A 56 -22.14 13.72 5.76
N ARG A 57 -23.12 14.15 4.97
CA ARG A 57 -23.58 15.54 4.97
C ARG A 57 -25.09 15.60 5.04
N LEU A 58 -25.60 16.43 5.92
CA LEU A 58 -27.00 16.83 5.97
C LEU A 58 -27.16 18.13 5.20
N ARG A 59 -28.15 18.20 4.32
CA ARG A 59 -28.42 19.36 3.48
C ARG A 59 -29.70 20.05 3.91
N PHE A 60 -29.66 21.38 3.95
CA PHE A 60 -30.77 22.24 4.35
C PHE A 60 -31.07 23.23 3.21
N ALA A 61 -32.35 23.52 3.00
CA ALA A 61 -32.84 24.37 1.91
C ALA A 61 -32.70 25.86 2.26
N ALA A 62 -32.80 26.23 3.53
CA ALA A 62 -32.77 27.60 4.02
C ALA A 62 -31.73 27.82 5.13
N GLN A 63 -31.20 29.05 5.23
CA GLN A 63 -30.30 29.43 6.33
C GLN A 63 -31.04 29.38 7.68
N ASP A 64 -32.33 29.74 7.68
CA ASP A 64 -33.13 29.77 8.90
C ASP A 64 -33.35 28.36 9.48
N THR A 65 -33.54 27.34 8.63
CA THR A 65 -33.68 25.94 9.05
C THR A 65 -32.36 25.36 9.53
N PHE A 66 -31.26 25.73 8.87
CA PHE A 66 -29.91 25.40 9.30
C PHE A 66 -29.58 26.01 10.67
N ASP A 67 -29.83 27.30 10.88
CA ASP A 67 -29.57 27.99 12.15
C ASP A 67 -30.48 27.48 13.28
N ALA A 68 -31.72 27.07 12.96
CA ALA A 68 -32.62 26.42 13.91
C ALA A 68 -32.08 25.05 14.34
N PHE A 69 -31.56 24.27 13.39
CA PHE A 69 -30.96 22.96 13.67
C PHE A 69 -29.68 23.06 14.52
N LEU A 70 -28.83 24.06 14.27
CA LEU A 70 -27.63 24.30 15.10
C LEU A 70 -27.97 24.70 16.55
N LYS A 71 -29.15 25.30 16.79
CA LYS A 71 -29.61 25.67 18.13
C LYS A 71 -30.29 24.50 18.85
N ASP A 72 -31.10 23.73 18.11
CA ASP A 72 -31.83 22.58 18.64
C ASP A 72 -31.86 21.42 17.61
N PRO A 73 -30.91 20.48 17.70
CA PRO A 73 -30.83 19.35 16.76
C PRO A 73 -32.06 18.44 16.80
N GLN A 74 -32.76 18.36 17.94
CA GLN A 74 -33.95 17.54 18.10
C GLN A 74 -35.11 18.02 17.22
N MET A 75 -35.06 19.24 16.70
CA MET A 75 -36.06 19.75 15.76
C MET A 75 -36.02 19.04 14.40
N GLY A 76 -34.84 18.58 13.97
CA GLY A 76 -34.62 17.86 12.71
C GLY A 76 -34.46 16.34 12.83
N LEU A 77 -34.27 15.82 14.04
CA LEU A 77 -34.08 14.38 14.29
C LEU A 77 -35.40 13.69 14.66
N LYS A 78 -35.70 12.53 14.06
CA LYS A 78 -36.90 11.74 14.39
C LYS A 78 -36.63 10.65 15.42
N GLY A 79 -35.54 9.92 15.21
CA GLY A 79 -35.19 8.75 16.01
C GLY A 79 -34.21 7.82 15.31
N VAL A 80 -33.85 6.76 16.03
CA VAL A 80 -32.96 5.71 15.56
C VAL A 80 -33.76 4.55 14.98
N HIS A 81 -33.46 4.17 13.75
CA HIS A 81 -34.07 3.04 13.06
C HIS A 81 -33.01 2.11 12.49
N VAL A 82 -33.42 0.90 12.08
CA VAL A 82 -32.58 0.03 11.25
C VAL A 82 -33.17 0.08 9.86
N ALA A 83 -32.37 0.46 8.87
CA ALA A 83 -32.79 0.54 7.49
C ALA A 83 -33.36 -0.82 7.06
N SER A 84 -34.64 -0.87 6.69
CA SER A 84 -35.23 -2.11 6.18
C SER A 84 -34.63 -2.41 4.81
N ALA A 85 -34.13 -3.64 4.61
CA ALA A 85 -33.66 -4.08 3.31
C ALA A 85 -34.77 -3.89 2.25
N PRO A 86 -34.47 -3.32 1.07
CA PRO A 86 -35.48 -3.11 0.05
C PRO A 86 -36.09 -4.46 -0.38
N SER A 87 -37.42 -4.59 -0.27
CA SER A 87 -38.16 -5.79 -0.65
C SER A 87 -38.39 -5.93 -2.16
N THR A 88 -37.54 -5.33 -2.98
CA THR A 88 -37.68 -5.30 -4.43
C THR A 88 -36.41 -5.79 -5.10
N HIS A 89 -36.51 -6.96 -5.73
CA HIS A 89 -35.50 -7.50 -6.65
C HIS A 89 -35.31 -6.56 -7.85
N HIS A 90 -34.45 -5.57 -7.72
CA HIS A 90 -33.80 -4.93 -8.86
C HIS A 90 -32.29 -5.01 -8.67
N HIS A 91 -31.67 -5.87 -9.46
CA HIS A 91 -30.23 -5.99 -9.60
C HIS A 91 -29.65 -4.65 -10.06
N ASN A 92 -28.59 -4.18 -9.39
CA ASN A 92 -27.73 -3.03 -9.67
C ASN A 92 -27.85 -1.83 -8.72
N GLU A 93 -27.88 -2.06 -7.41
CA GLU A 93 -27.41 -1.05 -6.46
C GLU A 93 -26.07 -1.54 -5.91
N GLU A 94 -24.99 -0.85 -6.29
CA GLU A 94 -23.68 -1.03 -5.66
C GLU A 94 -23.87 -0.89 -4.14
N GLU A 95 -23.37 -1.84 -3.35
CA GLU A 95 -23.36 -1.74 -1.89
C GLU A 95 -22.53 -0.53 -1.47
N LYS A 96 -23.17 0.64 -1.44
CA LYS A 96 -22.56 1.90 -1.02
C LYS A 96 -22.29 1.78 0.47
N SER A 97 -21.03 1.52 0.81
CA SER A 97 -20.58 1.51 2.19
C SER A 97 -20.20 2.93 2.60
N VAL A 98 -20.75 3.39 3.71
CA VAL A 98 -20.53 4.75 4.24
C VAL A 98 -19.86 4.61 5.60
N LEU A 99 -18.90 5.48 5.90
CA LEU A 99 -18.18 5.44 7.19
C LEU A 99 -19.10 5.90 8.32
N CYS A 100 -18.98 5.33 9.51
CA CYS A 100 -19.72 5.77 10.69
C CYS A 100 -19.07 7.01 11.34
N PRO A 101 -19.85 8.01 11.78
CA PRO A 101 -19.32 9.27 12.31
C PRO A 101 -18.61 9.14 13.67
N VAL A 102 -18.97 8.11 14.45
CA VAL A 102 -18.36 7.84 15.77
C VAL A 102 -17.06 7.05 15.64
N CYS A 103 -17.10 5.96 14.87
CA CYS A 103 -16.09 4.89 14.90
C CYS A 103 -15.19 4.88 13.64
N GLY A 104 -15.62 5.49 12.54
CA GLY A 104 -14.96 5.40 11.24
C GLY A 104 -15.01 4.01 10.58
N MET A 105 -15.74 3.04 11.15
CA MET A 105 -15.95 1.74 10.50
C MET A 105 -16.97 1.87 9.37
N ALA A 106 -16.83 1.01 8.35
CA ALA A 106 -17.80 0.91 7.28
C ALA A 106 -19.16 0.47 7.83
N SER A 107 -20.20 1.23 7.47
CA SER A 107 -21.60 0.92 7.71
C SER A 107 -22.29 0.68 6.37
N SER A 108 -23.21 -0.26 6.34
CA SER A 108 -24.04 -0.51 5.17
C SER A 108 -25.17 0.53 5.13
N VAL A 109 -25.38 1.14 3.97
CA VAL A 109 -26.55 2.01 3.71
C VAL A 109 -27.84 1.19 3.81
N PHE A 110 -27.78 -0.10 3.47
CA PHE A 110 -28.90 -1.03 3.55
C PHE A 110 -28.76 -1.97 4.75
N GLY A 111 -29.83 -2.17 5.53
CA GLY A 111 -29.84 -3.10 6.66
C GLY A 111 -29.09 -2.63 7.92
N GLY A 112 -28.48 -1.45 7.89
CA GLY A 112 -27.67 -0.89 8.97
C GLY A 112 -28.45 0.02 9.94
N PRO A 113 -27.95 0.26 11.15
CA PRO A 113 -28.47 1.27 12.06
C PRO A 113 -28.31 2.69 11.51
N GLU A 114 -29.38 3.46 11.47
CA GLU A 114 -29.41 4.82 10.95
C GLU A 114 -30.20 5.77 11.85
N VAL A 115 -29.82 7.05 11.81
CA VAL A 115 -30.56 8.13 12.45
C VAL A 115 -31.36 8.84 11.38
N VAL A 116 -32.69 8.74 11.47
CA VAL A 116 -33.60 9.27 10.45
C VAL A 116 -34.01 10.69 10.81
N MET A 117 -34.06 11.56 9.81
CA MET A 117 -34.53 12.93 9.97
C MET A 117 -36.05 12.98 10.13
N LYS A 118 -36.55 14.06 10.71
CA LYS A 118 -37.99 14.26 10.97
C LYS A 118 -38.76 14.45 9.67
N HIS A 119 -38.17 15.15 8.72
CA HIS A 119 -38.68 15.39 7.39
C HIS A 119 -37.66 14.95 6.34
N GLY A 120 -38.14 14.43 5.21
CA GLY A 120 -37.28 13.99 4.10
C GLY A 120 -36.65 12.60 4.24
N ASP A 121 -35.92 12.22 3.19
CA ASP A 121 -35.27 10.92 3.03
C ASP A 121 -33.80 10.93 3.46
N GLN A 122 -33.35 11.98 4.17
CA GLN A 122 -31.99 12.04 4.70
C GLN A 122 -31.87 11.18 5.96
N ALA A 123 -30.80 10.39 6.04
CA ALA A 123 -30.45 9.61 7.21
C ALA A 123 -28.94 9.62 7.44
N VAL A 124 -28.52 9.50 8.70
CA VAL A 124 -27.11 9.33 9.07
C VAL A 124 -26.87 7.85 9.38
N HIS A 125 -26.06 7.20 8.55
CA HIS A 125 -25.75 5.78 8.70
C HIS A 125 -24.63 5.56 9.72
N THR A 126 -24.76 4.53 10.56
CA THR A 126 -23.81 4.23 11.63
C THR A 126 -23.45 2.75 11.69
N CYS A 127 -22.31 2.44 12.30
CA CYS A 127 -21.78 1.07 12.36
C CYS A 127 -22.51 0.20 13.41
N SER A 128 -23.30 0.79 14.32
CA SER A 128 -24.02 0.07 15.39
C SER A 128 -25.19 0.89 15.95
N MET A 129 -26.16 0.21 16.58
CA MET A 129 -27.27 0.86 17.29
C MET A 129 -26.79 1.75 18.45
N THR A 130 -25.63 1.45 19.04
CA THR A 130 -25.06 2.29 20.11
C THR A 130 -24.58 3.62 19.55
N HIS A 131 -23.86 3.60 18.42
CA HIS A 131 -23.39 4.82 17.78
C HIS A 131 -24.52 5.62 17.16
N ALA A 132 -25.57 4.96 16.66
CA ALA A 132 -26.78 5.67 16.24
C ALA A 132 -27.41 6.47 17.39
N ARG A 133 -27.43 5.91 18.61
CA ARG A 133 -27.95 6.62 19.79
C ARG A 133 -27.03 7.75 20.24
N GLU A 134 -25.73 7.55 20.22
CA GLU A 134 -24.76 8.61 20.54
C GLU A 134 -24.88 9.80 19.59
N VAL A 135 -25.02 9.53 18.28
CA VAL A 135 -25.25 10.58 17.27
C VAL A 135 -26.61 11.25 17.46
N PHE A 136 -27.64 10.51 17.85
CA PHE A 136 -28.97 11.09 18.11
C PHE A 136 -28.99 12.02 19.33
N GLU A 137 -28.21 11.74 20.37
CA GLU A 137 -28.11 12.58 21.57
C GLU A 137 -27.33 13.88 21.29
N ASP A 138 -26.19 13.80 20.59
CA ASP A 138 -25.35 14.99 20.31
C ASP A 138 -24.68 14.94 18.93
N ILE A 139 -25.46 15.17 17.87
CA ILE A 139 -24.98 15.17 16.49
C ILE A 139 -23.94 16.27 16.21
N LEU A 140 -24.02 17.40 16.91
CA LEU A 140 -23.14 18.55 16.70
C LEU A 140 -21.71 18.28 17.18
N SER A 141 -21.54 17.42 18.19
CA SER A 141 -20.21 16.97 18.63
C SER A 141 -19.43 16.22 17.53
N PHE A 142 -20.13 15.67 16.53
CA PHE A 142 -19.55 14.94 15.40
C PHE A 142 -19.47 15.79 14.12
N GLN A 143 -19.78 17.09 14.21
CA GLN A 143 -19.66 18.01 13.09
C GLN A 143 -18.19 18.23 12.73
N ALA A 144 -17.90 18.18 11.43
CA ALA A 144 -16.61 18.60 10.91
C ALA A 144 -16.42 20.10 11.16
N PRO A 145 -15.22 20.55 11.57
CA PRO A 145 -14.96 21.96 11.83
C PRO A 145 -15.34 22.81 10.63
N THR A 146 -16.28 23.75 10.82
CA THR A 146 -16.82 24.61 9.77
C THR A 146 -15.70 25.47 9.18
N GLU A 147 -15.38 25.32 7.88
CA GLU A 147 -14.44 26.18 7.14
C GLU A 147 -15.00 27.62 7.07
N GLY A 148 -14.84 28.39 8.16
CA GLY A 148 -14.97 29.84 8.19
C GLY A 148 -13.60 30.49 7.91
N ASN A 149 -13.49 31.19 6.79
CA ASN A 149 -12.31 31.91 6.32
C ASN A 149 -11.45 32.55 7.42
N THR A 150 -10.26 32.00 7.70
CA THR A 150 -8.95 32.67 7.87
C THR A 150 -7.92 31.72 8.52
N ALA A 151 -7.49 30.70 7.79
CA ALA A 151 -6.15 30.11 7.93
C ALA A 151 -5.96 29.12 6.80
N GLN A 152 -5.03 29.43 5.91
CA GLN A 152 -4.42 28.45 5.02
C GLN A 152 -3.54 27.54 5.89
N GLU A 153 -4.14 26.60 6.63
CA GLU A 153 -3.41 25.64 7.46
C GLU A 153 -4.14 24.28 7.46
N GLU A 154 -3.54 23.37 6.69
CA GLU A 154 -3.68 21.90 6.68
C GLU A 154 -5.09 21.28 6.66
N ARG A 155 -5.67 21.16 5.44
CA ARG A 155 -6.53 20.01 5.12
C ARG A 155 -5.71 18.74 5.32
N GLY A 156 -5.99 17.99 6.39
CA GLY A 156 -5.35 16.70 6.68
C GLY A 156 -5.32 15.80 5.46
N PHE A 157 -4.20 15.13 5.20
CA PHE A 157 -4.02 14.30 3.99
C PHE A 157 -4.92 13.06 3.99
N CYS A 158 -5.37 12.64 5.17
CA CYS A 158 -6.31 11.54 5.37
C CYS A 158 -7.11 11.77 6.66
N SER A 159 -8.27 11.13 6.78
CA SER A 159 -9.16 11.23 7.95
C SER A 159 -9.37 9.85 8.59
N GLY A 160 -9.35 9.78 9.92
CA GLY A 160 -9.64 8.57 10.70
C GLY A 160 -8.42 7.93 11.40
N PRO A 161 -8.66 6.90 12.24
CA PRO A 161 -7.64 6.30 13.13
C PRO A 161 -6.57 5.47 12.41
N GLY A 162 -6.66 5.33 11.08
CA GLY A 162 -5.78 4.48 10.30
C GLY A 162 -6.36 3.09 10.05
N THR A 163 -6.19 2.56 8.85
CA THR A 163 -6.51 1.19 8.45
C THR A 163 -5.28 0.50 7.85
N THR A 164 -5.19 -0.82 8.04
CA THR A 164 -4.16 -1.66 7.41
C THR A 164 -4.62 -2.25 6.08
N MET A 165 -5.91 -2.16 5.73
CA MET A 165 -6.47 -2.74 4.52
C MET A 165 -7.60 -1.85 3.98
N LEU A 166 -7.51 -1.54 2.69
CA LEU A 166 -8.54 -0.81 1.95
C LEU A 166 -9.49 -1.79 1.24
N ASN A 167 -10.72 -1.35 0.97
CA ASN A 167 -11.69 -2.11 0.17
C ASN A 167 -11.32 -2.02 -1.33
N GLY A 168 -10.30 -2.78 -1.73
CA GLY A 168 -9.78 -2.79 -3.09
C GLY A 168 -8.74 -1.71 -3.36
N PHE A 169 -8.26 -1.64 -4.61
CA PHE A 169 -7.22 -0.69 -5.00
C PHE A 169 -7.75 0.73 -5.01
N SER A 170 -7.26 1.55 -4.06
CA SER A 170 -7.56 2.98 -4.04
C SER A 170 -6.32 3.79 -4.40
N LEU A 171 -6.56 4.88 -5.15
CA LEU A 171 -5.58 5.93 -5.42
C LEU A 171 -5.75 7.00 -4.36
N THR A 172 -4.64 7.45 -3.79
CA THR A 172 -4.60 8.37 -2.66
C THR A 172 -5.31 9.68 -3.02
N GLY A 173 -6.42 9.97 -2.34
CA GLY A 173 -7.29 11.12 -2.60
C GLY A 173 -7.69 11.81 -1.30
N THR A 174 -8.26 13.01 -1.38
CA THR A 174 -8.58 13.87 -0.22
C THR A 174 -9.57 13.26 0.79
N SER A 175 -10.21 12.14 0.46
CA SER A 175 -11.20 11.45 1.29
C SER A 175 -10.84 9.99 1.62
N THR A 176 -9.56 9.59 1.52
CA THR A 176 -9.13 8.24 1.89
C THR A 176 -8.81 8.10 3.38
N PRO A 177 -9.15 6.96 4.02
CA PRO A 177 -8.76 6.71 5.41
C PRO A 177 -7.23 6.59 5.53
N CYS A 178 -6.67 6.99 6.67
CA CYS A 178 -5.23 6.94 6.88
C CYS A 178 -4.68 5.51 6.77
N ILE A 179 -3.46 5.34 6.26
CA ILE A 179 -2.85 4.01 6.10
C ILE A 179 -1.81 3.77 7.20
N LEU A 180 -1.87 2.57 7.78
CA LEU A 180 -0.95 2.10 8.81
C LEU A 180 0.17 1.25 8.19
N LEU A 181 1.42 1.66 8.37
CA LEU A 181 2.57 0.93 7.85
C LEU A 181 3.20 0.04 8.94
N TRP A 182 2.97 -1.28 8.84
CA TRP A 182 3.46 -2.37 9.72
C TRP A 182 3.04 -2.31 11.20
N PHE A 183 3.07 -1.13 11.82
CA PHE A 183 2.79 -0.93 13.24
C PHE A 183 1.75 0.17 13.46
N PRO A 184 0.95 0.10 14.55
CA PRO A 184 -0.07 1.11 14.85
C PRO A 184 0.46 2.55 15.00
N GLY A 185 1.73 2.71 15.40
CA GLY A 185 2.36 4.02 15.58
C GLY A 185 2.89 4.67 14.30
N TRP A 186 2.87 3.96 13.18
CA TRP A 186 3.37 4.45 11.88
C TRP A 186 2.18 4.76 10.96
N VAL A 187 1.48 5.85 11.29
CA VAL A 187 0.36 6.37 10.50
C VAL A 187 0.89 7.32 9.42
N LEU A 188 0.49 7.11 8.17
CA LEU A 188 0.80 8.00 7.06
C LEU A 188 -0.24 9.13 7.01
N ASP A 189 -0.19 10.03 7.99
CA ASP A 189 -1.13 11.14 8.21
C ASP A 189 -0.82 12.41 7.40
N SER A 190 0.39 12.54 6.86
CA SER A 190 0.83 13.68 6.06
C SER A 190 1.48 13.23 4.76
N ARG A 191 1.43 14.08 3.73
CA ARG A 191 2.08 13.85 2.42
C ARG A 191 3.55 13.46 2.57
N MET A 192 4.26 14.12 3.48
CA MET A 192 5.67 13.86 3.71
C MET A 192 5.90 12.47 4.30
N ARG A 193 5.16 12.11 5.36
CA ARG A 193 5.24 10.76 5.96
C ARG A 193 4.84 9.68 4.96
N TYR A 194 3.87 9.97 4.09
CA TYR A 194 3.49 9.08 3.01
C TYR A 194 4.63 8.83 2.01
N ILE A 195 5.29 9.89 1.53
CA ILE A 195 6.44 9.79 0.62
C ILE A 195 7.61 9.05 1.30
N PHE A 196 7.93 9.38 2.55
CA PHE A 196 8.97 8.70 3.30
C PHE A 196 8.64 7.21 3.51
N GLY A 197 7.37 6.87 3.76
CA GLY A 197 6.89 5.50 3.84
C GLY A 197 7.09 4.75 2.52
N GLY A 198 6.70 5.35 1.39
CA GLY A 198 6.90 4.77 0.06
C GLY A 198 8.38 4.51 -0.27
N ILE A 199 9.26 5.48 0.02
CA ILE A 199 10.71 5.33 -0.16
C ILE A 199 11.25 4.20 0.74
N LEU A 200 10.84 4.14 2.01
CA LEU A 200 11.27 3.09 2.92
C LEU A 200 10.88 1.71 2.42
N VAL A 201 9.63 1.54 1.97
CA VAL A 201 9.14 0.28 1.39
C VAL A 201 9.93 -0.11 0.14
N ALA A 202 10.21 0.85 -0.75
CA ALA A 202 11.03 0.60 -1.95
C ALA A 202 12.46 0.15 -1.58
N LEU A 203 13.08 0.77 -0.57
CA LEU A 203 14.39 0.36 -0.06
C LEU A 203 14.36 -1.04 0.54
N VAL A 204 13.30 -1.40 1.27
CA VAL A 204 13.11 -2.75 1.81
C VAL A 204 12.94 -3.79 0.69
N ALA A 205 12.25 -3.44 -0.40
CA ALA A 205 12.15 -4.30 -1.59
C ALA A 205 13.51 -4.52 -2.29
N VAL A 206 14.30 -3.45 -2.46
CA VAL A 206 15.68 -3.56 -2.98
C VAL A 206 16.54 -4.43 -2.05
N PHE A 207 16.40 -4.24 -0.73
CA PHE A 207 17.12 -5.04 0.27
C PHE A 207 16.73 -6.52 0.23
N ASN A 208 15.46 -6.84 -0.04
CA ASN A 208 15.03 -8.23 -0.21
C ASN A 208 15.75 -8.90 -1.40
N GLU A 209 15.85 -8.22 -2.55
CA GLU A 209 16.59 -8.77 -3.70
C GLU A 209 18.10 -8.87 -3.42
N TYR A 210 18.67 -7.93 -2.66
CA TYR A 210 20.05 -8.04 -2.18
C TYR A 210 20.27 -9.30 -1.34
N LEU A 211 19.39 -9.59 -0.37
CA LEU A 211 19.47 -10.80 0.46
C LEU A 211 19.32 -12.08 -0.37
N LEU A 212 18.43 -12.07 -1.36
CA LEU A 212 18.27 -13.17 -2.30
C LEU A 212 19.55 -13.41 -3.10
N GLN A 213 20.17 -12.36 -3.64
CA GLN A 213 21.42 -12.46 -4.38
C GLN A 213 22.57 -12.93 -3.49
N LEU A 214 22.69 -12.39 -2.28
CA LEU A 214 23.68 -12.82 -1.29
C LEU A 214 23.54 -14.33 -1.01
N ARG A 215 22.32 -14.81 -0.76
CA ARG A 215 22.05 -16.23 -0.54
C ARG A 215 22.43 -17.09 -1.75
N ARG A 216 22.17 -16.62 -2.99
CA ARG A 216 22.59 -17.32 -4.22
C ARG A 216 24.11 -17.46 -4.29
N VAL A 217 24.85 -16.38 -4.03
CA VAL A 217 26.32 -16.37 -4.02
C VAL A 217 26.88 -17.31 -2.95
N LEU A 218 26.37 -17.23 -1.71
CA LEU A 218 26.82 -18.08 -0.61
C LEU A 218 26.54 -19.57 -0.87
N ARG A 219 25.41 -19.90 -1.50
CA ARG A 219 25.08 -21.28 -1.87
C ARG A 219 26.03 -21.81 -2.95
N LYS A 220 26.33 -21.01 -3.98
CA LYS A 220 27.27 -21.38 -5.05
C LYS A 220 28.66 -21.73 -4.48
N GLU A 221 29.18 -20.89 -3.60
CA GLU A 221 30.48 -21.12 -2.92
C GLU A 221 30.49 -22.43 -2.10
N SER A 222 29.42 -22.70 -1.35
CA SER A 222 29.31 -23.93 -0.56
C SER A 222 29.27 -25.21 -1.42
N SER A 223 28.69 -25.13 -2.61
CA SER A 223 28.65 -26.23 -3.58
C SER A 223 30.03 -26.45 -4.22
N VAL A 224 30.72 -25.37 -4.61
CA VAL A 224 32.08 -25.45 -5.17
C VAL A 224 33.07 -26.02 -4.15
N LYS A 225 33.02 -25.58 -2.87
CA LYS A 225 33.88 -26.11 -1.80
C LYS A 225 33.63 -27.60 -1.54
N ARG A 226 32.37 -28.07 -1.63
CA ARG A 226 32.04 -29.51 -1.55
C ARG A 226 32.59 -30.30 -2.75
N LEU A 227 32.46 -29.78 -3.96
CA LEU A 227 33.05 -30.41 -5.16
C LEU A 227 34.57 -30.46 -5.09
N MET A 228 35.22 -29.40 -4.59
CA MET A 228 36.67 -29.37 -4.39
C MET A 228 37.14 -30.32 -3.28
N SER A 229 36.41 -30.40 -2.16
CA SER A 229 36.71 -31.35 -1.07
C SER A 229 36.49 -32.81 -1.45
N SER A 230 35.61 -33.10 -2.40
CA SER A 230 35.38 -34.44 -2.95
C SER A 230 36.50 -34.91 -3.91
N ASN A 231 37.49 -34.07 -4.21
CA ASN A 231 38.69 -34.44 -4.97
C ASN A 231 39.67 -35.28 -4.12
N ALA A 232 39.19 -36.38 -3.55
CA ALA A 232 40.04 -37.43 -3.01
C ALA A 232 40.83 -38.11 -4.16
N PRO A 233 42.09 -38.54 -3.95
CA PRO A 233 43.05 -38.89 -5.00
C PRO A 233 42.80 -40.25 -5.71
N GLN A 234 41.58 -40.77 -5.68
CA GLN A 234 41.21 -42.01 -6.36
C GLN A 234 40.13 -41.73 -7.40
N ALA A 235 40.50 -41.14 -8.52
CA ALA A 235 39.63 -41.02 -9.68
C ALA A 235 40.30 -41.67 -10.89
N THR A 236 39.63 -42.67 -11.44
CA THR A 236 39.99 -43.42 -12.65
C THR A 236 40.22 -42.50 -13.85
N GLU A 237 41.06 -42.92 -14.78
CA GLU A 237 41.52 -42.20 -15.99
C GLU A 237 40.39 -41.52 -16.80
N SER A 238 39.20 -42.12 -16.83
CA SER A 238 37.98 -41.55 -17.46
C SER A 238 37.47 -40.25 -16.81
N ALA A 239 37.69 -40.08 -15.50
CA ALA A 239 37.35 -38.87 -14.77
C ALA A 239 38.36 -37.73 -15.02
N GLN A 240 39.54 -38.03 -15.58
CA GLN A 240 40.52 -37.02 -16.00
C GLN A 240 40.17 -36.41 -17.37
N LEU A 241 39.59 -37.19 -18.30
CA LEU A 241 39.17 -36.68 -19.61
C LEU A 241 37.92 -35.78 -19.53
N LEU A 242 36.98 -36.05 -18.61
CA LEU A 242 35.90 -35.08 -18.31
C LEU A 242 36.43 -33.83 -17.58
N ARG A 243 37.60 -33.94 -16.94
CA ARG A 243 38.26 -32.85 -16.20
C ARG A 243 38.98 -31.88 -17.12
N SER A 244 39.63 -32.37 -18.19
CA SER A 244 40.30 -31.51 -19.17
C SER A 244 39.29 -30.66 -19.95
N THR A 245 38.10 -31.18 -20.23
CA THR A 245 36.99 -30.41 -20.82
C THR A 245 36.42 -29.36 -19.84
N ALA A 246 36.47 -29.63 -18.53
CA ALA A 246 36.05 -28.67 -17.50
C ALA A 246 37.14 -27.63 -17.15
N GLN A 247 38.41 -27.90 -17.47
CA GLN A 247 39.56 -27.02 -17.20
C GLN A 247 39.65 -25.83 -18.19
N GLY A 248 38.92 -25.86 -19.31
CA GLY A 248 38.77 -24.72 -20.23
C GLY A 248 37.72 -23.70 -19.80
N MET A 249 37.04 -23.90 -18.67
CA MET A 249 36.14 -22.89 -18.12
C MET A 249 36.99 -21.94 -17.28
N PRO A 250 37.08 -20.64 -17.63
CA PRO A 250 37.89 -19.69 -16.87
C PRO A 250 37.47 -19.81 -15.42
N LEU A 251 38.44 -20.18 -14.58
CA LEU A 251 38.34 -20.28 -13.13
C LEU A 251 37.35 -19.24 -12.65
N ALA A 252 36.20 -19.73 -12.18
CA ALA A 252 35.14 -18.93 -11.63
C ALA A 252 35.75 -17.88 -10.72
N ASP A 253 35.76 -16.64 -11.21
CA ASP A 253 36.22 -15.51 -10.42
C ASP A 253 35.46 -15.56 -9.10
N SER A 254 36.27 -15.60 -8.07
CA SER A 254 35.93 -15.96 -6.71
C SER A 254 34.99 -14.90 -6.11
N CYS A 255 33.69 -15.00 -6.40
CA CYS A 255 32.69 -13.97 -6.09
C CYS A 255 32.12 -14.03 -4.66
N GLY A 256 32.58 -14.96 -3.81
CA GLY A 256 32.16 -15.04 -2.40
C GLY A 256 32.82 -13.99 -1.50
N PRO A 257 32.12 -13.45 -0.49
CA PRO A 257 32.74 -12.61 0.53
C PRO A 257 33.88 -13.34 1.25
N THR A 258 35.03 -12.69 1.40
CA THR A 258 36.24 -13.28 2.03
C THR A 258 35.98 -13.80 3.44
N TRP A 259 35.17 -13.08 4.22
CA TRP A 259 34.79 -13.48 5.58
C TRP A 259 34.06 -14.83 5.60
N PHE A 260 33.18 -15.09 4.63
CA PHE A 260 32.38 -16.32 4.57
C PHE A 260 33.22 -17.58 4.30
N ARG A 261 34.36 -17.42 3.63
CA ARG A 261 35.27 -18.54 3.32
C ARG A 261 36.03 -19.06 4.52
N THR A 262 36.34 -18.18 5.47
CA THR A 262 37.10 -18.50 6.68
C THR A 262 36.28 -19.22 7.75
N LEU A 263 34.95 -19.28 7.59
CA LEU A 263 34.04 -19.92 8.53
C LEU A 263 34.04 -21.45 8.43
N SER A 264 33.81 -22.11 9.56
CA SER A 264 33.67 -23.57 9.68
C SER A 264 32.41 -24.08 8.94
N PRO A 265 32.38 -25.33 8.46
CA PRO A 265 31.25 -25.87 7.69
C PRO A 265 29.92 -25.85 8.47
N GLU A 266 29.96 -26.10 9.79
CA GLU A 266 28.80 -26.01 10.68
C GLU A 266 28.26 -24.58 10.75
N THR A 267 29.16 -23.59 10.91
CA THR A 267 28.77 -22.17 10.92
C THR A 267 28.25 -21.69 9.56
N GLN A 268 28.73 -22.25 8.45
CA GLN A 268 28.21 -21.93 7.11
C GLN A 268 26.75 -22.39 6.96
N HIS A 269 26.40 -23.55 7.51
CA HIS A 269 25.02 -24.03 7.52
C HIS A 269 24.12 -23.13 8.38
N GLY A 270 24.58 -22.75 9.57
CA GLY A 270 23.89 -21.80 10.44
C GLY A 270 23.64 -20.45 9.77
N VAL A 271 24.65 -19.87 9.11
CA VAL A 271 24.52 -18.59 8.39
C VAL A 271 23.51 -18.69 7.24
N HIS A 272 23.51 -19.78 6.46
CA HIS A 272 22.53 -19.94 5.39
C HIS A 272 21.09 -20.10 5.92
N SER A 273 20.91 -20.79 7.06
CA SER A 273 19.59 -20.91 7.72
C SER A 273 19.11 -19.57 8.27
N LEU A 274 19.98 -18.83 8.96
CA LEU A 274 19.66 -17.51 9.50
C LEU A 274 19.30 -16.52 8.38
N LEU A 275 20.11 -16.48 7.31
CA LEU A 275 19.84 -15.61 6.17
C LEU A 275 18.52 -15.97 5.50
N HIS A 276 18.16 -17.26 5.44
CA HIS A 276 16.86 -17.69 4.95
C HIS A 276 15.69 -17.18 5.80
N GLY A 277 15.81 -17.23 7.13
CA GLY A 277 14.82 -16.67 8.04
C GLY A 277 14.65 -15.16 7.87
N VAL A 278 15.75 -14.42 7.74
CA VAL A 278 15.72 -12.97 7.50
C VAL A 278 15.07 -12.63 6.15
N THR A 279 15.41 -13.37 5.07
CA THR A 279 14.75 -13.17 3.77
C THR A 279 13.24 -13.41 3.84
N LEU A 280 12.79 -14.46 4.54
CA LEU A 280 11.35 -14.72 4.71
C LEU A 280 10.68 -13.59 5.49
N PHE A 281 11.28 -13.15 6.59
CA PHE A 281 10.75 -12.05 7.39
C PHE A 281 10.54 -10.76 6.57
N VAL A 282 11.55 -10.37 5.78
CA VAL A 282 11.47 -9.20 4.90
C VAL A 282 10.42 -9.39 3.81
N ALA A 283 10.33 -10.57 3.20
CA ALA A 283 9.33 -10.87 2.18
C ALA A 283 7.89 -10.78 2.73
N TYR A 284 7.66 -11.28 3.95
CA TYR A 284 6.35 -11.13 4.62
C TYR A 284 6.03 -9.68 4.96
N MET A 285 7.01 -8.87 5.38
CA MET A 285 6.79 -7.44 5.61
C MET A 285 6.37 -6.71 4.33
N LEU A 286 6.95 -7.06 3.18
CA LEU A 286 6.56 -6.51 1.88
C LEU A 286 5.19 -7.02 1.41
N MET A 287 4.87 -8.29 1.70
CA MET A 287 3.56 -8.85 1.45
C MET A 287 2.46 -8.10 2.23
N LEU A 288 2.71 -7.75 3.50
CA LEU A 288 1.78 -6.94 4.30
C LEU A 288 1.48 -5.60 3.61
N VAL A 289 2.50 -4.95 3.05
CA VAL A 289 2.30 -3.68 2.32
C VAL A 289 1.43 -3.89 1.08
N SER A 290 1.63 -4.97 0.32
CA SER A 290 0.80 -5.26 -0.86
C SER A 290 -0.68 -5.52 -0.52
N MET A 291 -0.93 -6.06 0.67
CA MET A 291 -2.29 -6.34 1.17
C MET A 291 -2.99 -5.11 1.75
N THR A 292 -2.32 -3.95 1.80
CA THR A 292 -2.99 -2.69 2.14
C THR A 292 -3.93 -2.22 1.04
N TYR A 293 -3.77 -2.74 -0.19
CA TYR A 293 -4.50 -2.34 -1.40
C TYR A 293 -4.39 -0.84 -1.73
N ASP A 294 -3.34 -0.15 -1.27
CA ASP A 294 -2.99 1.17 -1.79
C ASP A 294 -2.18 1.01 -3.08
N PHE A 295 -2.68 1.58 -4.18
CA PHE A 295 -2.06 1.41 -5.50
C PHE A 295 -0.68 2.09 -5.57
N THR A 296 -0.50 3.24 -4.94
CA THR A 296 0.75 3.99 -4.97
C THR A 296 1.85 3.26 -4.19
N LEU A 297 1.57 2.75 -2.99
CA LEU A 297 2.49 1.93 -2.21
C LEU A 297 2.82 0.63 -2.94
N LEU A 298 1.85 0.00 -3.61
CA LEU A 298 2.10 -1.15 -4.47
C LEU A 298 3.10 -0.79 -5.59
N LEU A 299 2.94 0.36 -6.24
CA LEU A 299 3.89 0.80 -7.27
C LEU A 299 5.29 1.04 -6.69
N TRP A 300 5.41 1.60 -5.48
CA TRP A 300 6.71 1.73 -4.79
C TRP A 300 7.37 0.37 -4.53
N VAL A 301 6.60 -0.64 -4.09
CA VAL A 301 7.09 -2.03 -3.92
C VAL A 301 7.59 -2.59 -5.24
N VAL A 302 6.77 -2.52 -6.30
CA VAL A 302 7.11 -3.05 -7.63
C VAL A 302 8.36 -2.35 -8.18
N ALA A 303 8.41 -1.02 -8.10
CA ALA A 303 9.56 -0.24 -8.52
C ALA A 303 10.83 -0.62 -7.76
N GLY A 304 10.74 -0.81 -6.44
CA GLY A 304 11.86 -1.29 -5.62
C GLY A 304 12.36 -2.67 -6.03
N TYR A 305 11.46 -3.62 -6.32
CA TYR A 305 11.84 -4.94 -6.82
C TYR A 305 12.48 -4.88 -8.21
N VAL A 306 11.93 -4.10 -9.14
CA VAL A 306 12.50 -3.92 -10.48
C VAL A 306 13.90 -3.30 -10.38
N ALA A 307 14.07 -2.27 -9.55
CA ALA A 307 15.35 -1.63 -9.30
C ALA A 307 16.36 -2.59 -8.67
N GLY A 308 15.94 -3.35 -7.65
CA GLY A 308 16.79 -4.35 -7.00
C GLY A 308 17.24 -5.42 -7.98
N HIS A 309 16.30 -5.95 -8.78
CA HIS A 309 16.61 -6.96 -9.79
C HIS A 309 17.52 -6.41 -10.90
N TYR A 310 17.35 -5.15 -11.29
CA TYR A 310 18.24 -4.51 -12.28
C TYR A 310 19.67 -4.32 -11.75
N VAL A 311 19.83 -3.98 -10.47
CA VAL A 311 21.15 -3.75 -9.85
C VAL A 311 21.87 -5.06 -9.53
N PHE A 312 21.15 -6.05 -8.99
CA PHE A 312 21.71 -7.31 -8.46
C PHE A 312 21.51 -8.53 -9.36
N GLY A 313 20.75 -8.41 -10.45
CA GLY A 313 20.50 -9.50 -11.39
C GLY A 313 21.78 -9.97 -12.09
N GLU A 314 21.95 -11.29 -12.17
CA GLU A 314 23.10 -11.88 -12.86
C GLU A 314 23.02 -11.59 -14.36
N ARG A 315 24.04 -10.88 -14.87
CA ARG A 315 24.24 -10.71 -16.31
C ARG A 315 24.53 -12.09 -16.88
N ARG A 316 23.59 -12.66 -17.63
CA ARG A 316 23.93 -13.75 -18.55
C ARG A 316 24.79 -13.15 -19.65
N GLU A 317 26.10 -13.16 -19.45
CA GLU A 317 27.07 -12.96 -20.52
C GLU A 317 26.75 -14.04 -21.57
N ALA A 318 26.33 -13.63 -22.76
CA ALA A 318 26.14 -14.58 -23.86
C ALA A 318 27.51 -15.19 -24.19
N PRO A 319 27.63 -16.51 -24.36
CA PRO A 319 28.90 -17.12 -24.73
C PRO A 319 29.31 -16.56 -26.09
N LEU A 320 30.36 -15.73 -26.11
CA LEU A 320 31.06 -15.37 -27.34
C LEU A 320 31.67 -16.67 -27.87
N SER A 321 31.00 -17.27 -28.85
CA SER A 321 31.56 -18.33 -29.69
C SER A 321 32.71 -17.75 -30.50
N ASN A 322 33.92 -17.74 -29.92
CA ASN A 322 35.13 -17.47 -30.68
C ASN A 322 35.31 -18.62 -31.69
N GLY A 323 35.15 -18.30 -32.96
CA GLY A 323 35.44 -19.18 -34.06
C GLY A 323 36.94 -19.39 -34.18
N GLU A 324 37.42 -20.57 -33.80
CA GLU A 324 38.65 -21.16 -34.32
C GLU A 324 38.25 -22.46 -35.01
N MET A 325 37.76 -22.33 -36.24
CA MET A 325 37.78 -23.42 -37.21
C MET A 325 39.22 -23.50 -37.73
N GLU A 326 40.04 -24.30 -37.05
CA GLU A 326 41.38 -24.68 -37.49
C GLU A 326 41.33 -25.18 -38.94
N SER A 327 41.94 -24.43 -39.84
CA SER A 327 42.30 -24.87 -41.19
C SER A 327 43.48 -25.83 -41.09
N ASN A 328 43.18 -27.13 -41.05
CA ASN A 328 44.17 -28.18 -41.30
C ASN A 328 43.52 -29.34 -42.06
N PHE A 329 43.59 -29.29 -43.38
CA PHE A 329 43.66 -30.49 -44.22
C PHE A 329 44.58 -30.19 -45.41
N PRO A 330 45.59 -31.06 -45.69
CA PRO A 330 46.46 -30.93 -46.85
C PRO A 330 45.77 -31.27 -48.17
#